data_AF-A0A2H6CSX8-F1
#
_entry.id   AF-A0A2H6CSX8-F1
#
_cell.length_a   1.000
_cell.length_b   1.000
_cell.length_c   1.000
_cell.angle_alpha   90.00
_cell.angle_beta   90.00
_cell.angle_gamma   90.00
#
_symmetry.space_group_name_H-M   'P 1'
#
loop_
_entity.id
_entity.type
_entity.pdbx_description
1 polymer ?
#
loop_
_entity_poly.entity_id
_entity_poly.type
_entity_poly.pdbx_seq_one_letter_code
_entity_poly.pdbx_strand_id
1 'polypeptide(L)'
;MKRASYSPIIKGASLILLLFIIQIVTNLIYNQPVLANFENFVFIGALYIVPYILSFTKWNLFYQFLIFLLISFGYFTATSFLDNSYVDYSTALLLLAISVFAALVMVFFSLIIRQRRAK
;
A
#
# COMPACT_ATOMS: atom_id res chain seq x y z
N MET A 1 -12.04 -19.07 -27.07
CA MET A 1 -11.88 -17.68 -26.59
C MET A 1 -10.52 -17.53 -25.93
N LYS A 2 -9.58 -16.78 -26.52
CA LYS A 2 -8.28 -16.48 -25.90
C LYS A 2 -8.53 -15.53 -24.71
N ARG A 3 -8.30 -15.98 -23.47
CA ARG A 3 -8.35 -15.09 -22.30
C ARG A 3 -7.28 -14.01 -22.49
N ALA A 4 -7.70 -12.76 -22.61
CA ALA A 4 -6.79 -11.62 -22.56
C ALA A 4 -6.11 -11.63 -21.19
N SER A 5 -4.88 -12.13 -21.14
CA SER A 5 -4.06 -12.12 -19.93
C SER A 5 -3.49 -10.73 -19.77
N TYR A 6 -4.29 -9.81 -19.23
CA TYR A 6 -3.81 -8.47 -18.88
C TYR A 6 -2.64 -8.57 -17.91
N SER A 7 -1.58 -7.82 -18.20
CA SER A 7 -0.39 -7.71 -17.35
C SER A 7 -0.82 -7.38 -15.92
N PRO A 8 -0.19 -7.98 -14.89
CA PRO A 8 -0.48 -7.67 -13.48
C PRO A 8 -0.39 -6.17 -13.16
N ILE A 9 0.39 -5.41 -13.93
CA ILE A 9 0.48 -3.94 -13.85
C ILE A 9 -0.88 -3.29 -14.20
N ILE A 10 -1.53 -3.73 -15.28
CA ILE A 10 -2.81 -3.19 -15.73
C ILE A 10 -3.90 -3.48 -14.68
N LYS A 11 -3.86 -4.67 -14.07
CA LYS A 11 -4.79 -5.05 -12.99
C LYS A 11 -4.57 -4.21 -11.72
N GLY A 12 -3.32 -3.98 -11.34
CA GLY A 12 -2.97 -3.11 -10.21
C GLY A 12 -3.40 -1.67 -10.46
N ALA A 13 -3.08 -1.13 -11.64
CA ALA A 13 -3.47 0.23 -12.04
C ALA A 13 -5.00 0.41 -12.10
N SER A 14 -5.73 -0.57 -12.62
CA SER A 14 -7.20 -0.53 -12.64
C SER A 14 -7.80 -0.56 -11.23
N LEU A 15 -7.19 -1.31 -10.31
CA LEU A 15 -7.67 -1.38 -8.93
C LEU A 15 -7.39 -0.07 -8.19
N ILE A 16 -6.19 0.50 -8.36
CA ILE A 16 -5.86 1.82 -7.82
C ILE A 16 -6.85 2.86 -8.34
N LEU A 17 -7.10 2.91 -9.65
CA LEU A 17 -8.04 3.87 -10.24
C LEU A 17 -9.48 3.68 -9.72
N LEU A 18 -9.91 2.43 -9.51
CA LEU A 18 -11.22 2.14 -8.91
C LEU A 18 -11.31 2.65 -7.46
N LEU A 19 -10.27 2.40 -6.64
CA LEU A 19 -10.21 2.88 -5.27
C LEU A 19 -10.18 4.42 -5.21
N PHE A 20 -9.56 5.07 -6.20
CA PHE A 20 -9.57 6.54 -6.34
C PHE A 20 -10.99 7.07 -6.53
N ILE A 21 -11.74 6.46 -7.45
CA ILE A 21 -13.12 6.86 -7.76
C ILE A 21 -14.00 6.65 -6.52
N ILE A 22 -13.88 5.51 -5.84
CA ILE A 22 -14.62 5.23 -4.61
C ILE A 22 -14.34 6.30 -3.54
N GLN A 23 -13.08 6.69 -3.36
CA GLN A 23 -12.71 7.74 -2.39
C GLN A 23 -13.30 9.10 -2.76
N ILE A 24 -13.22 9.51 -4.03
CA ILE A 24 -13.82 10.77 -4.51
C ILE A 24 -15.32 10.77 -4.24
N VAL A 25 -16.01 9.68 -4.58
CA VAL A 25 -17.46 9.55 -4.35
C VAL A 25 -17.76 9.61 -2.85
N THR A 26 -16.95 8.95 -2.02
CA THR A 26 -17.08 8.98 -0.56
C THR A 26 -16.92 10.40 -0.02
N ASN A 27 -15.87 11.12 -0.44
CA ASN A 27 -15.63 12.50 -0.02
C ASN A 27 -16.79 13.42 -0.43
N LEU A 28 -17.34 13.24 -1.64
CA LEU A 28 -18.51 13.99 -2.11
C LEU A 28 -19.76 13.71 -1.28
N ILE A 29 -20.02 12.44 -0.92
CA ILE A 29 -21.16 12.06 -0.07
C ILE A 29 -21.06 12.70 1.32
N TYR A 30 -19.84 12.77 1.88
CA TYR A 30 -19.60 13.34 3.20
C TYR A 30 -19.31 14.86 3.19
N ASN A 31 -19.56 15.56 2.08
CA ASN A 31 -19.26 16.99 1.91
C ASN A 31 -17.81 17.37 2.28
N GLN A 32 -16.87 16.47 2.08
CA GLN A 32 -15.44 16.73 2.25
C GLN A 32 -14.84 17.23 0.93
N PRO A 33 -13.72 17.97 0.97
CA PRO A 33 -12.96 18.31 -0.23
C PRO A 33 -12.67 17.07 -1.08
N VAL A 34 -12.72 17.19 -2.41
CA VAL A 34 -12.49 16.07 -3.34
C VAL A 34 -11.14 15.38 -3.08
N LEU A 35 -10.12 16.16 -2.71
CA LEU A 35 -8.77 15.71 -2.38
C LEU A 35 -8.55 15.40 -0.89
N ALA A 36 -9.61 15.37 -0.07
CA ALA A 36 -9.48 14.98 1.33
C ALA A 36 -8.96 13.53 1.42
N ASN A 37 -8.04 13.28 2.34
CA ASN A 37 -7.42 11.97 2.56
C ASN A 37 -6.61 11.45 1.35
N PHE A 38 -6.07 12.35 0.50
CA PHE A 38 -5.29 11.96 -0.67
C PHE A 38 -4.03 11.16 -0.30
N GLU A 39 -3.46 11.40 0.87
CA GLU A 39 -2.36 10.63 1.44
C GLU A 39 -2.68 9.13 1.51
N ASN A 40 -3.93 8.74 1.82
CA ASN A 40 -4.33 7.33 1.86
C ASN A 40 -4.25 6.69 0.46
N PHE A 41 -4.60 7.47 -0.56
CA PHE A 41 -4.51 7.02 -1.94
C PHE A 41 -3.06 6.81 -2.39
N VAL A 42 -2.17 7.74 -2.03
CA VAL A 42 -0.73 7.62 -2.29
C VAL A 42 -0.18 6.35 -1.64
N PHE A 43 -0.60 6.04 -0.41
CA PHE A 43 -0.18 4.82 0.29
C PHE A 43 -0.72 3.54 -0.37
N ILE A 44 -1.98 3.54 -0.80
CA ILE A 44 -2.56 2.44 -1.58
C ILE A 44 -1.75 2.22 -2.87
N GLY A 45 -1.35 3.27 -3.57
CA GLY A 45 -0.47 3.16 -4.72
C GLY A 45 0.89 2.54 -4.37
N ALA A 46 1.49 3.00 -3.27
CA ALA A 46 2.76 2.48 -2.77
C ALA A 46 2.68 0.97 -2.40
N LEU A 47 1.55 0.51 -1.85
CA LEU A 47 1.30 -0.91 -1.54
C LEU A 47 1.40 -1.83 -2.78
N TYR A 48 1.19 -1.32 -3.99
CA TYR A 48 1.35 -2.09 -5.22
C TYR A 48 2.69 -1.84 -5.91
N ILE A 49 3.12 -0.59 -5.97
CA ILE A 49 4.32 -0.19 -6.72
C ILE A 49 5.59 -0.67 -6.01
N VAL A 50 5.68 -0.47 -4.69
CA VAL A 50 6.91 -0.78 -3.93
C VAL A 50 7.19 -2.30 -3.95
N PRO A 51 6.21 -3.19 -3.70
CA PRO A 51 6.45 -4.62 -3.79
C PRO A 51 6.75 -5.10 -5.20
N TYR A 52 6.16 -4.45 -6.21
CA TYR A 52 6.45 -4.71 -7.61
C TYR A 52 7.91 -4.37 -7.95
N ILE A 53 8.39 -3.18 -7.62
CA ILE A 53 9.79 -2.78 -7.87
C ILE A 53 10.74 -3.71 -7.11
N LEU A 54 10.51 -3.91 -5.82
CA LEU A 54 11.37 -4.76 -5.00
C LEU A 54 11.30 -6.23 -5.42
N SER A 55 10.23 -6.67 -6.09
CA SER A 55 10.17 -8.04 -6.60
C SER A 55 11.29 -8.32 -7.60
N PHE A 56 11.80 -7.32 -8.36
CA PHE A 56 12.90 -7.47 -9.31
C PHE A 56 14.28 -7.59 -8.65
N THR A 57 14.39 -7.22 -7.37
CA THR A 57 15.66 -7.40 -6.65
C THR A 57 15.83 -8.86 -6.24
N LYS A 58 17.08 -9.31 -6.09
CA LYS A 58 17.40 -10.65 -5.57
C LYS A 58 17.42 -10.72 -4.04
N TRP A 59 16.87 -9.71 -3.37
CA TRP A 59 16.94 -9.60 -1.91
C TRP A 59 16.09 -10.67 -1.23
N ASN A 60 16.57 -11.16 -0.09
CA ASN A 60 15.84 -12.11 0.74
C ASN A 60 14.51 -11.49 1.20
N LEU A 61 13.48 -12.33 1.38
CA LEU A 61 12.14 -11.91 1.81
C LEU A 61 12.17 -11.16 3.15
N PHE A 62 13.09 -11.54 4.04
CA PHE A 62 13.30 -10.86 5.30
C PHE A 62 13.69 -9.38 5.12
N TYR A 63 14.64 -9.09 4.21
CA TYR A 63 15.02 -7.71 3.92
C TYR A 63 13.90 -6.93 3.24
N GLN A 64 13.13 -7.57 2.36
CA GLN A 64 11.94 -6.94 1.77
C GLN A 64 10.89 -6.61 2.84
N PHE A 65 10.63 -7.53 3.76
CA PHE A 65 9.73 -7.29 4.89
C PHE A 65 10.16 -6.07 5.71
N LEU A 66 11.45 -5.98 6.08
CA LEU A 66 11.96 -4.84 6.83
C LEU A 66 11.77 -3.51 6.10
N ILE A 67 11.97 -3.47 4.78
CA ILE A 67 11.76 -2.25 3.99
C ILE A 67 10.28 -1.88 3.95
N PHE A 68 9.40 -2.84 3.67
CA PHE A 68 7.97 -2.59 3.65
C PHE A 68 7.45 -2.14 5.03
N LEU A 69 8.01 -2.69 6.10
CA LEU A 69 7.72 -2.29 7.47
C LEU A 69 8.14 -0.85 7.72
N LEU A 70 9.37 -0.47 7.36
CA LEU A 70 9.87 0.90 7.51
C LEU A 70 9.05 1.90 6.69
N ILE A 71 8.67 1.55 5.46
CA ILE A 71 7.85 2.41 4.61
C ILE A 71 6.44 2.58 5.21
N SER A 72 5.81 1.48 5.62
CA SER A 72 4.45 1.52 6.19
C SER A 72 4.44 2.27 7.51
N PHE A 73 5.38 1.96 8.40
CA PHE A 73 5.49 2.60 9.70
C PHE A 73 5.86 4.08 9.59
N GLY A 74 6.80 4.42 8.73
CA GLY A 74 7.16 5.81 8.45
C GLY A 74 5.98 6.60 7.92
N TYR A 75 5.21 6.02 7.00
CA TYR A 75 3.99 6.64 6.48
C TYR A 75 2.95 6.87 7.59
N PHE A 76 2.52 5.81 8.29
CA PHE A 76 1.47 5.94 9.31
C PHE A 76 1.88 6.84 10.47
N THR A 77 3.16 6.82 10.84
CA THR A 77 3.72 7.72 11.86
C THR A 77 3.69 9.16 11.38
N ALA A 78 4.18 9.45 10.17
CA ALA A 78 4.17 10.80 9.61
C ALA A 78 2.76 11.37 9.49
N THR A 79 1.80 10.58 8.98
CA THR A 79 0.39 10.99 8.88
C THR A 79 -0.19 11.29 10.26
N SER A 80 0.01 10.40 11.25
CA SER A 80 -0.50 10.62 12.61
C SER A 80 0.10 11.85 13.29
N PHE A 81 1.36 12.17 13.01
CA PHE A 81 1.99 13.41 13.48
C PHE A 81 1.39 14.65 12.82
N LEU A 82 1.16 14.63 11.50
CA LEU A 82 0.57 15.75 10.77
C LEU A 82 -0.88 16.01 11.22
N ASP A 83 -1.62 14.95 11.55
CA ASP A 83 -2.99 15.03 12.02
C ASP A 83 -3.12 15.36 13.51
N ASN A 84 -2.01 15.59 14.22
CA ASN A 84 -1.95 15.76 15.68
C ASN A 84 -2.68 14.64 16.47
N SER A 85 -2.80 13.45 15.87
CA SER A 85 -3.45 12.27 16.49
C SER A 85 -2.46 11.37 17.23
N TYR A 86 -1.18 11.74 17.22
CA TYR A 86 -0.12 11.06 17.94
C TYR A 86 -0.12 11.49 19.42
N VAL A 87 -0.92 10.80 20.24
CA VAL A 87 -1.11 11.18 21.65
C VAL A 87 -0.17 10.40 22.58
N ASP A 88 0.07 9.11 22.34
CA ASP A 88 0.73 8.23 23.33
C ASP A 88 1.49 7.02 22.74
N TYR A 89 2.23 6.30 23.60
CA TYR A 89 2.88 5.01 23.30
C TYR A 89 1.90 3.95 22.76
N SER A 90 0.62 4.01 23.17
CA SER A 90 -0.44 3.13 22.68
C SER A 90 -0.71 3.34 21.19
N THR A 91 -0.67 4.59 20.73
CA THR A 91 -0.80 4.93 19.30
C THR A 91 0.40 4.39 18.51
N ALA A 92 1.62 4.50 19.05
CA ALA A 92 2.81 3.95 18.42
C ALA A 92 2.73 2.42 18.23
N LEU A 93 2.27 1.69 19.25
CA LEU A 93 2.07 0.24 19.19
C LEU A 93 1.00 -0.15 18.17
N LEU A 94 -0.10 0.60 18.12
CA LEU A 94 -1.17 0.37 17.14
C LEU A 94 -0.64 0.60 15.71
N LEU A 95 0.08 1.70 15.47
CA LEU A 95 0.67 1.99 14.16
C LEU A 95 1.69 0.93 13.77
N LEU A 96 2.51 0.44 14.71
CA LEU A 96 3.43 -0.66 14.46
C LEU A 96 2.68 -1.94 14.04
N ALA A 97 1.60 -2.31 14.74
CA ALA A 97 0.80 -3.48 14.42
C ALA A 97 0.18 -3.38 13.00
N ILE A 98 -0.41 -2.22 12.66
CA ILE A 98 -0.96 -1.97 11.32
C ILE A 98 0.14 -2.02 10.26
N SER A 99 1.32 -1.47 10.57
CA SER A 99 2.47 -1.48 9.66
C SER A 99 3.03 -2.87 9.41
N VAL A 100 3.06 -3.73 10.43
CA VAL A 100 3.44 -5.15 10.28
C VAL A 100 2.45 -5.84 9.36
N PHE A 101 1.15 -5.62 9.55
CA PHE A 101 0.13 -6.19 8.66
C PHE A 101 0.31 -5.73 7.21
N ALA A 102 0.50 -4.42 6.99
CA ALA A 102 0.75 -3.86 5.66
C ALA A 102 2.03 -4.46 5.02
N ALA A 103 3.10 -4.59 5.79
CA ALA A 103 4.34 -5.18 5.33
C ALA A 103 4.17 -6.65 4.91
N LEU A 104 3.41 -7.44 5.67
CA LEU A 104 3.11 -8.83 5.31
C LEU A 104 2.34 -8.93 3.98
N VAL A 105 1.35 -8.06 3.78
CA VAL A 105 0.60 -7.97 2.52
C VAL A 105 1.54 -7.62 1.35
N MET A 106 2.42 -6.65 1.55
CA MET A 106 3.44 -6.27 0.56
C MET A 106 4.39 -7.43 0.22
N VAL A 107 4.89 -8.16 1.21
CA VAL A 107 5.72 -9.37 0.99
C VAL A 107 4.96 -10.41 0.18
N PHE A 108 3.70 -10.68 0.53
CA PHE A 108 2.86 -11.64 -0.17
C PHE A 108 2.67 -11.28 -1.64
N PHE A 109 2.43 -10.00 -1.94
CA PHE A 109 2.38 -9.52 -3.33
C PHE A 109 3.72 -9.70 -4.04
N SER A 110 4.84 -9.31 -3.42
CA SER A 110 6.17 -9.47 -4.02
C SER A 110 6.48 -10.94 -4.33
N LEU A 111 6.07 -11.86 -3.44
CA LEU A 111 6.17 -13.30 -3.62
C LEU A 111 5.39 -13.80 -4.83
N ILE A 112 4.11 -13.41 -4.95
CA ILE A 112 3.27 -13.79 -6.09
C ILE A 112 3.90 -13.32 -7.41
N ILE A 113 4.43 -12.09 -7.44
CA ILE A 113 5.06 -11.53 -8.64
C ILE A 113 6.37 -12.26 -8.99
N ARG A 114 7.17 -12.65 -7.99
CA ARG A 114 8.37 -13.50 -8.19
C ARG A 114 8.00 -14.87 -8.74
N GLN A 115 7.02 -15.56 -8.14
CA GLN A 115 6.59 -16.89 -8.60
C GLN A 115 6.06 -16.87 -10.04
N ARG A 116 5.34 -15.82 -10.44
CA ARG A 116 4.84 -15.69 -11.81
C ARG A 116 5.93 -15.45 -12.85
N ARG A 117 7.07 -14.87 -12.48
CA ARG A 117 8.21 -14.62 -13.39
C ARG A 117 9.15 -15.81 -13.51
N ALA A 118 9.14 -16.73 -12.55
CA ALA A 118 9.94 -17.95 -12.59
C ALA A 118 9.30 -19.08 -13.41
N LYS A 119 8.02 -18.93 -13.80
CA LYS A 119 7.28 -19.80 -14.71
C LYS A 119 7.36 -19.26 -16.13
#